data_AF-A0A9X6ICS4-F1
#
_entry.id   AF-A0A9X6ICS4-F1
#
_cell.length_a   1.000
_cell.length_b   1.000
_cell.length_c   1.000
_cell.angle_alpha   90.00
_cell.angle_beta   90.00
_cell.angle_gamma   90.00
#
_symmetry.space_group_name_H-M   'P 1'
#
loop_
_entity.id
_entity.type
_entity.pdbx_description
1 polymer ?
#
loop_
_entity_poly.entity_id
_entity_poly.type
_entity_poly.pdbx_seq_one_letter_code
_entity_poly.pdbx_strand_id
1 'polypeptide(L)'
;MIKPIKIGIGGPVGAGKTMLVEKLTKHLNTDYEIAAITNDIYTKEDAKILLKTGVLSEDRIIGVETGGCPHTAIREDASMNFEAIEELMIRHNNLDIIFIESGGDNLAATFSPELVDFSIYIIDVAQGEKIPRKGGQGMIKSDVFVINKTDLAPYVGANLGVMEQDTKNYRHNKPYFFTNLKDEEGLQELINWMRQNIMLEGLKK
;
A
#
# COMPACT_ATOMS: atom_id res chain seq x y z
N MET A 1 6.53 -4.41 24.93
CA MET A 1 7.04 -4.12 23.58
C MET A 1 6.03 -3.23 22.90
N ILE A 2 6.48 -2.15 22.26
CA ILE A 2 5.62 -1.35 21.38
C ILE A 2 5.34 -2.22 20.15
N LYS A 3 4.07 -2.33 19.76
CA LYS A 3 3.67 -3.12 18.59
C LYS A 3 3.79 -2.21 17.36
N PRO A 4 4.49 -2.63 16.29
CA PRO A 4 4.57 -1.83 15.07
C PRO A 4 3.19 -1.65 14.46
N ILE A 5 2.98 -0.51 13.81
CA ILE A 5 1.79 -0.24 13.01
C ILE A 5 1.92 -1.01 11.70
N LYS A 6 0.93 -1.85 11.39
CA LYS A 6 0.90 -2.67 10.19
C LYS A 6 0.04 -1.98 9.13
N ILE A 7 0.66 -1.66 7.99
CA ILE A 7 0.01 -0.92 6.91
C ILE A 7 -0.08 -1.81 5.67
N GLY A 8 -1.29 -2.22 5.33
CA GLY A 8 -1.57 -3.01 4.13
C GLY A 8 -1.57 -2.14 2.88
N ILE A 9 -0.84 -2.54 1.84
CA ILE A 9 -0.86 -1.89 0.52
C ILE A 9 -1.44 -2.87 -0.49
N GLY A 10 -2.67 -2.60 -0.92
CA GLY A 10 -3.43 -3.46 -1.83
C GLY A 10 -3.75 -2.76 -3.13
N GLY A 11 -4.08 -3.53 -4.18
CA GLY A 11 -4.40 -2.96 -5.47
C GLY A 11 -4.19 -3.92 -6.64
N PRO A 12 -4.61 -3.54 -7.85
CA PRO A 12 -4.42 -4.36 -9.04
C PRO A 12 -2.96 -4.62 -9.40
N VAL A 13 -2.77 -5.64 -10.23
CA VAL A 13 -1.47 -5.95 -10.84
C VAL A 13 -0.97 -4.71 -11.59
N GLY A 14 0.28 -4.33 -11.33
CA GLY A 14 0.92 -3.22 -12.01
C GLY A 14 0.50 -1.80 -11.57
N ALA A 15 -0.35 -1.64 -10.54
CA ALA A 15 -0.79 -0.31 -10.08
C ALA A 15 0.32 0.56 -9.47
N GLY A 16 1.44 -0.05 -9.06
CA GLY A 16 2.58 0.63 -8.43
C GLY A 16 2.68 0.42 -6.92
N LYS A 17 2.20 -0.71 -6.38
CA LYS A 17 2.27 -1.07 -4.96
C LYS A 17 3.72 -1.11 -4.44
N THR A 18 4.59 -1.91 -5.07
CA THR A 18 6.03 -2.00 -4.74
C THR A 18 6.72 -0.63 -4.76
N MET A 19 6.43 0.19 -5.78
CA MET A 19 6.97 1.55 -5.89
C MET A 19 6.45 2.45 -4.77
N LEU A 20 5.18 2.31 -4.37
CA LEU A 20 4.65 3.05 -3.23
C LEU A 20 5.35 2.64 -1.92
N VAL A 21 5.56 1.33 -1.68
CA VAL A 21 6.33 0.84 -0.53
C VAL A 21 7.73 1.42 -0.52
N GLU A 22 8.44 1.36 -1.66
CA GLU A 22 9.78 1.93 -1.82
C GLU A 22 9.80 3.41 -1.44
N LYS A 23 8.93 4.21 -2.06
CA LYS A 23 8.90 5.67 -1.87
C LYS A 23 8.51 6.06 -0.45
N LEU A 24 7.48 5.44 0.11
CA LEU A 24 7.10 5.68 1.50
C LEU A 24 8.24 5.33 2.45
N THR A 25 8.89 4.17 2.23
CA THR A 25 10.02 3.75 3.07
C THR A 25 11.18 4.72 2.97
N LYS A 26 11.57 5.15 1.78
CA LYS A 26 12.65 6.12 1.56
C LYS A 26 12.44 7.44 2.31
N HIS A 27 11.20 7.91 2.42
CA HIS A 27 10.87 9.20 3.06
C HIS A 27 10.54 9.09 4.56
N LEU A 28 10.21 7.89 5.04
CA LEU A 28 9.84 7.65 6.44
C LEU A 28 10.98 7.00 7.24
N ASN A 29 11.94 6.32 6.60
CA ASN A 29 13.02 5.60 7.29
C ASN A 29 14.02 6.52 8.03
N THR A 30 13.91 7.84 7.87
CA THR A 30 14.68 8.82 8.66
C THR A 30 14.15 8.96 10.08
N ASP A 31 12.85 8.74 10.26
CA ASP A 31 12.14 8.99 11.53
C ASP A 31 11.60 7.70 12.16
N TYR A 32 11.45 6.64 11.36
CA TYR A 32 10.79 5.39 11.76
C TYR A 32 11.63 4.16 11.40
N GLU A 33 11.56 3.14 12.25
CA GLU A 33 12.11 1.83 12.00
C GLU A 33 11.13 0.98 11.19
N ILE A 34 11.47 0.69 9.93
CA ILE A 34 10.55 0.11 8.96
C ILE A 34 11.01 -1.29 8.54
N ALA A 35 10.03 -2.16 8.30
CA ALA A 35 10.20 -3.43 7.58
C ALA A 35 9.08 -3.62 6.54
N ALA A 36 9.28 -4.54 5.60
CA ALA A 36 8.31 -4.82 4.55
C ALA A 36 8.11 -6.33 4.33
N ILE A 37 6.86 -6.70 4.11
CA ILE A 37 6.45 -8.02 3.64
C ILE A 37 5.83 -7.84 2.26
N THR A 38 6.30 -8.56 1.26
CA THR A 38 5.74 -8.55 -0.10
C THR A 38 5.15 -9.90 -0.42
N ASN A 39 3.92 -9.92 -0.92
CA ASN A 39 3.24 -11.15 -1.29
C ASN A 39 3.15 -11.26 -2.81
N ASP A 40 3.55 -12.41 -3.35
CA ASP A 40 3.32 -12.75 -4.74
C ASP A 40 2.95 -14.23 -4.86
N ILE A 41 2.30 -14.63 -5.94
CA ILE A 41 1.66 -15.95 -6.03
C ILE A 41 2.72 -17.05 -6.19
N TYR A 42 3.71 -16.80 -7.06
CA TYR A 42 4.67 -17.82 -7.50
C TYR A 42 6.13 -17.39 -7.39
N THR A 43 6.40 -16.16 -6.92
CA THR A 43 7.76 -15.60 -6.91
C THR A 43 8.02 -14.76 -5.67
N LYS A 44 9.25 -14.27 -5.54
CA LYS A 44 9.64 -13.22 -4.59
C LYS A 44 10.17 -11.99 -5.32
N GLU A 45 9.62 -11.69 -6.50
CA GLU A 45 10.16 -10.64 -7.36
C GLU A 45 10.03 -9.26 -6.72
N ASP A 46 8.91 -8.96 -6.08
CA ASP A 46 8.71 -7.67 -5.39
C ASP A 46 9.70 -7.49 -4.22
N ALA A 47 9.98 -8.53 -3.43
CA ALA A 47 11.03 -8.49 -2.40
C ALA A 47 12.41 -8.19 -3.01
N LYS A 48 12.75 -8.81 -4.14
CA LYS A 48 14.02 -8.57 -4.84
C LYS A 48 14.10 -7.16 -5.43
N ILE A 49 12.99 -6.64 -5.97
CA ILE A 49 12.90 -5.26 -6.46
C ILE A 49 13.15 -4.31 -5.30
N LEU A 50 12.45 -4.48 -4.18
CA LEU A 50 12.60 -3.62 -3.01
C LEU A 50 14.03 -3.68 -2.45
N LEU A 51 14.64 -4.87 -2.37
CA LEU A 51 16.03 -5.01 -1.95
C LEU A 51 17.01 -4.25 -2.86
N LYS A 52 16.81 -4.30 -4.19
CA LYS A 52 17.67 -3.60 -5.16
C LYS A 52 17.61 -2.08 -5.04
N THR A 53 16.52 -1.52 -4.51
CA THR A 53 16.41 -0.06 -4.30
C THR A 53 17.33 0.43 -3.18
N GLY A 54 17.71 -0.46 -2.24
CA GLY A 54 18.56 -0.13 -1.09
C GLY A 54 17.85 0.67 0.00
N VAL A 55 16.52 0.82 -0.04
CA VAL A 55 15.76 1.57 0.98
C VAL A 55 15.63 0.83 2.32
N LEU A 56 15.80 -0.50 2.31
CA LEU A 56 15.82 -1.39 3.47
C LEU A 56 16.96 -2.40 3.34
N SER A 57 17.46 -2.87 4.48
CA SER A 57 18.36 -4.03 4.54
C SER A 57 17.60 -5.33 4.26
N GLU A 58 18.32 -6.35 3.78
CA GLU A 58 17.75 -7.65 3.40
C GLU A 58 16.98 -8.32 4.55
N ASP A 59 17.48 -8.21 5.77
CA ASP A 59 16.87 -8.78 6.97
C ASP A 59 15.58 -8.06 7.42
N ARG A 60 15.19 -6.96 6.74
CA ARG A 60 13.94 -6.22 6.94
C ARG A 60 12.92 -6.44 5.83
N ILE A 61 13.22 -7.31 4.87
CA ILE A 61 12.32 -7.64 3.76
C ILE A 61 12.02 -9.13 3.80
N ILE A 62 10.74 -9.50 3.84
CA ILE A 62 10.31 -10.89 3.68
C ILE A 62 9.41 -11.00 2.45
N GLY A 63 9.80 -11.86 1.51
CA GLY A 63 8.95 -12.26 0.38
C GLY A 63 8.15 -13.52 0.71
N VAL A 64 6.83 -13.42 0.70
CA VAL A 64 5.89 -14.52 0.91
C VAL A 64 5.35 -15.00 -0.44
N GLU A 65 5.52 -16.28 -0.73
CA GLU A 65 4.92 -16.94 -1.88
C GLU A 65 3.57 -17.53 -1.45
N THR A 66 2.46 -16.96 -1.92
CA THR A 66 1.13 -17.30 -1.39
C THR A 66 0.55 -18.59 -1.98
N GLY A 67 1.04 -19.03 -3.14
CA GLY A 67 0.59 -20.26 -3.82
C GLY A 67 -0.85 -20.24 -4.36
N GLY A 68 -1.58 -19.13 -4.19
CA GLY A 68 -2.99 -18.99 -4.57
C GLY A 68 -3.46 -17.54 -4.62
N CYS A 69 -4.78 -17.33 -4.65
CA CYS A 69 -5.39 -16.01 -4.76
C CYS A 69 -4.84 -15.03 -3.70
N PRO A 70 -4.34 -13.84 -4.09
CA PRO A 70 -3.74 -12.90 -3.15
C PRO A 70 -4.65 -12.50 -1.98
N HIS A 71 -5.96 -12.34 -2.22
CA HIS A 71 -6.91 -12.02 -1.15
C HIS A 71 -6.92 -13.04 -0.01
N THR A 72 -6.72 -14.33 -0.31
CA THR A 72 -6.70 -15.39 0.71
C THR A 72 -5.59 -15.11 1.71
N ALA A 73 -4.38 -14.82 1.22
CA ALA A 73 -3.21 -14.57 2.06
C ALA A 73 -3.31 -13.30 2.91
N ILE A 74 -4.22 -12.37 2.59
CA ILE A 74 -4.38 -11.10 3.33
C ILE A 74 -5.71 -11.00 4.09
N ARG A 75 -6.63 -11.94 3.91
CA ARG A 75 -7.98 -11.87 4.48
C ARG A 75 -8.50 -13.19 5.04
N GLU A 76 -8.68 -14.20 4.20
CA GLU A 76 -9.30 -15.46 4.63
C GLU A 76 -8.35 -16.36 5.43
N ASP A 77 -7.08 -16.43 5.03
CA ASP A 77 -6.02 -17.17 5.70
C ASP A 77 -4.71 -16.36 5.63
N ALA A 78 -4.53 -15.50 6.64
CA ALA A 78 -3.36 -14.64 6.75
C ALA A 78 -2.19 -15.27 7.54
N SER A 79 -2.23 -16.59 7.77
CA SER A 79 -1.24 -17.32 8.60
C SER A 79 0.21 -17.05 8.17
N MET A 80 0.52 -17.12 6.87
CA MET A 80 1.86 -16.84 6.34
C MET A 80 2.32 -15.40 6.62
N ASN A 81 1.41 -14.43 6.56
CA ASN A 81 1.75 -13.05 6.88
C ASN A 81 1.95 -12.86 8.39
N PHE A 82 1.18 -13.54 9.24
CA PHE A 82 1.40 -13.52 10.68
C PHE A 82 2.76 -14.09 11.07
N GLU A 83 3.16 -15.21 10.48
CA GLU A 83 4.49 -15.81 10.68
C GLU A 83 5.61 -14.85 10.25
N ALA A 84 5.47 -14.21 9.07
CA ALA A 84 6.43 -13.22 8.59
C ALA A 84 6.51 -11.98 9.51
N ILE A 85 5.38 -11.50 10.07
CA ILE A 85 5.38 -10.41 11.05
C ILE A 85 6.15 -10.81 12.30
N GLU A 86 5.88 -12.00 12.85
CA GLU A 86 6.58 -12.50 14.04
C GLU A 86 8.09 -12.62 13.80
N GLU A 87 8.49 -13.14 12.64
CA GLU A 87 9.89 -13.24 12.24
C GLU A 87 10.58 -11.86 12.19
N LEU A 88 9.94 -10.85 11.59
CA LEU A 88 10.47 -9.48 11.56
C LEU A 88 10.60 -8.87 12.95
N MET A 89 9.60 -9.08 13.82
CA MET A 89 9.62 -8.58 15.20
C MET A 89 10.67 -9.27 16.08
N ILE A 90 11.00 -10.54 15.80
CA ILE A 90 12.09 -11.26 16.46
C ILE A 90 13.46 -10.72 16.01
N ARG A 91 13.61 -10.44 14.70
CA ARG A 91 14.84 -9.87 14.13
C ARG A 91 15.09 -8.43 14.58
N HIS A 92 14.03 -7.64 14.66
CA HIS A 92 14.08 -6.19 14.92
C HIS A 92 13.07 -5.82 16.00
N ASN A 93 13.54 -5.64 17.23
CA ASN A 93 12.68 -5.39 18.40
C ASN A 93 12.19 -3.93 18.53
N ASN A 94 12.62 -3.05 17.63
CA ASN A 94 12.36 -1.62 17.61
C ASN A 94 11.54 -1.16 16.40
N LEU A 95 10.89 -2.06 15.66
CA LEU A 95 10.07 -1.69 14.50
C LEU A 95 8.90 -0.79 14.91
N ASP A 96 8.74 0.30 14.16
CA ASP A 96 7.61 1.22 14.24
C ASP A 96 6.55 0.90 13.19
N ILE A 97 6.97 0.48 11.99
CA ILE A 97 6.08 0.25 10.84
C ILE A 97 6.44 -1.07 10.13
N ILE A 98 5.40 -1.84 9.80
CA ILE A 98 5.52 -2.97 8.87
C ILE A 98 4.58 -2.73 7.69
N PHE A 99 5.15 -2.54 6.50
CA PHE A 99 4.36 -2.55 5.26
C PHE A 99 4.04 -3.97 4.84
N ILE A 100 2.80 -4.23 4.44
CA ILE A 100 2.35 -5.53 3.93
C ILE A 100 1.76 -5.31 2.55
N GLU A 101 2.56 -5.55 1.52
CA GLU A 101 2.11 -5.49 0.13
C GLU A 101 1.37 -6.77 -0.24
N SER A 102 0.13 -6.64 -0.72
CA SER A 102 -0.60 -7.77 -1.29
C SER A 102 -0.04 -8.15 -2.66
N GLY A 103 -0.28 -9.39 -3.09
CA GLY A 103 -0.23 -9.70 -4.53
C GLY A 103 -1.25 -8.84 -5.30
N GLY A 104 -1.02 -8.66 -6.60
CA GLY A 104 -1.97 -7.90 -7.43
C GLY A 104 -3.31 -8.63 -7.56
N ASP A 105 -4.41 -7.96 -7.22
CA ASP A 105 -5.75 -8.57 -7.22
C ASP A 105 -6.83 -7.59 -7.74
N ASN A 106 -8.06 -8.07 -7.86
CA ASN A 106 -9.21 -7.33 -8.34
C ASN A 106 -9.72 -6.29 -7.31
N LEU A 107 -10.63 -5.42 -7.76
CA LEU A 107 -11.17 -4.29 -6.99
C LEU A 107 -11.89 -4.67 -5.66
N ALA A 108 -12.20 -5.94 -5.45
CA ALA A 108 -12.86 -6.42 -4.23
C ALA A 108 -11.88 -6.86 -3.12
N ALA A 109 -10.57 -6.89 -3.39
CA ALA A 109 -9.57 -7.28 -2.40
C ALA A 109 -9.49 -6.24 -1.26
N THR A 110 -9.52 -6.73 -0.03
CA THR A 110 -9.39 -5.95 1.20
C THR A 110 -8.58 -6.76 2.21
N PHE A 111 -7.82 -6.09 3.06
CA PHE A 111 -7.12 -6.76 4.16
C PHE A 111 -8.08 -7.15 5.29
N SER A 112 -7.75 -8.22 6.03
CA SER A 112 -8.36 -8.50 7.32
C SER A 112 -7.95 -7.43 8.35
N PRO A 113 -8.89 -6.92 9.18
CA PRO A 113 -8.57 -6.06 10.32
C PRO A 113 -7.67 -6.74 11.37
N GLU A 114 -7.57 -8.07 11.37
CA GLU A 114 -6.63 -8.78 12.25
C GLU A 114 -5.20 -8.66 11.74
N LEU A 115 -5.02 -8.58 10.41
CA LEU A 115 -3.73 -8.51 9.77
C LEU A 115 -3.15 -7.10 9.80
N VAL A 116 -3.92 -6.08 9.42
CA VAL A 116 -3.44 -4.70 9.28
C VAL A 116 -4.20 -3.72 10.16
N ASP A 117 -3.51 -2.70 10.65
CA ASP A 117 -4.12 -1.61 11.42
C ASP A 117 -4.67 -0.51 10.48
N PHE A 118 -4.00 -0.29 9.33
CA PHE A 118 -4.43 0.62 8.27
C PHE A 118 -4.24 0.01 6.90
N SER A 119 -5.00 0.51 5.93
CA SER A 119 -4.98 0.01 4.55
C SER A 119 -4.95 1.15 3.53
N ILE A 120 -4.02 1.03 2.58
CA ILE A 120 -3.93 1.85 1.37
C ILE A 120 -4.34 0.98 0.19
N TYR A 121 -5.30 1.45 -0.61
CA TYR A 121 -5.67 0.80 -1.85
C TYR A 121 -5.25 1.66 -3.04
N ILE A 122 -4.39 1.14 -3.91
CA ILE A 122 -3.84 1.85 -5.06
C ILE A 122 -4.40 1.29 -6.37
N ILE A 123 -4.86 2.18 -7.25
CA ILE A 123 -5.13 1.92 -8.67
C ILE A 123 -4.21 2.79 -9.54
N ASP A 124 -4.29 2.65 -10.85
CA ASP A 124 -3.61 3.56 -11.76
C ASP A 124 -4.49 4.02 -12.93
N VAL A 125 -4.18 5.22 -13.44
CA VAL A 125 -4.96 5.88 -14.50
C VAL A 125 -5.00 5.05 -15.79
N ALA A 126 -3.95 4.29 -16.11
CA ALA A 126 -3.90 3.50 -17.33
C ALA A 126 -4.85 2.28 -17.32
N GLN A 127 -5.41 1.92 -16.15
CA GLN A 127 -6.50 0.94 -16.04
C GLN A 127 -7.83 1.49 -16.59
N GLY A 128 -7.91 2.81 -16.78
CA GLY A 128 -8.99 3.54 -17.42
C GLY A 128 -9.81 4.41 -16.47
N GLU A 129 -10.31 5.53 -16.99
CA GLU A 129 -11.07 6.54 -16.24
C GLU A 129 -12.24 5.99 -15.42
N LYS A 130 -12.88 4.92 -15.91
CA LYS A 130 -14.06 4.30 -15.28
C LYS A 130 -13.76 3.44 -14.05
N ILE A 131 -12.49 3.22 -13.67
CA ILE A 131 -12.17 2.32 -12.54
C ILE A 131 -12.84 2.76 -11.24
N PRO A 132 -12.82 4.05 -10.83
CA PRO A 132 -13.58 4.49 -9.66
C PRO A 132 -15.08 4.17 -9.74
N ARG A 133 -15.70 4.28 -10.94
CA ARG A 133 -17.12 3.94 -11.16
C ARG A 133 -17.43 2.45 -11.06
N LYS A 134 -16.44 1.58 -11.31
CA LYS A 134 -16.62 0.14 -11.10
C LYS A 134 -16.74 -0.21 -9.62
N GLY A 135 -16.40 0.72 -8.72
CA GLY A 135 -16.46 0.50 -7.29
C GLY A 135 -15.48 -0.58 -6.85
N GLY A 136 -15.86 -1.29 -5.79
CA GLY A 136 -15.05 -2.35 -5.20
C GLY A 136 -14.74 -2.05 -3.74
N GLN A 137 -14.70 -3.11 -2.93
CA GLN A 137 -14.52 -2.98 -1.49
C GLN A 137 -13.14 -2.40 -1.14
N GLY A 138 -12.10 -2.67 -1.94
CA GLY A 138 -10.78 -2.07 -1.75
C GLY A 138 -10.82 -0.55 -1.83
N MET A 139 -11.41 -0.01 -2.90
CA MET A 139 -11.59 1.43 -3.06
C MET A 139 -12.53 2.04 -2.02
N ILE A 140 -13.60 1.37 -1.59
CA ILE A 140 -14.60 1.99 -0.70
C ILE A 140 -14.17 1.90 0.78
N LYS A 141 -13.58 0.77 1.17
CA LYS A 141 -13.29 0.49 2.58
C LYS A 141 -11.92 0.94 3.03
N SER A 142 -10.92 0.98 2.15
CA SER A 142 -9.58 1.42 2.51
C SER A 142 -9.56 2.77 3.20
N ASP A 143 -8.65 2.91 4.16
CA ASP A 143 -8.43 4.15 4.90
C ASP A 143 -7.97 5.23 3.93
N VAL A 144 -7.04 4.88 3.03
CA VAL A 144 -6.55 5.77 1.97
C VAL A 144 -6.69 5.11 0.61
N PHE A 145 -7.15 5.89 -0.38
CA PHE A 145 -7.20 5.47 -1.77
C PHE A 145 -6.21 6.27 -2.63
N VAL A 146 -5.40 5.60 -3.43
CA VAL A 146 -4.39 6.23 -4.29
C VAL A 146 -4.72 5.97 -5.75
N ILE A 147 -4.70 7.03 -6.56
CA ILE A 147 -4.85 6.95 -8.01
C ILE A 147 -3.52 7.37 -8.64
N ASN A 148 -2.70 6.39 -8.98
CA ASN A 148 -1.33 6.58 -9.44
C ASN A 148 -1.24 6.76 -10.97
N LYS A 149 -0.06 7.16 -11.44
CA LYS A 149 0.32 7.36 -12.84
C LYS A 149 -0.54 8.42 -13.54
N THR A 150 -0.76 9.55 -12.87
CA THR A 150 -1.50 10.68 -13.44
C THR A 150 -0.89 11.22 -14.73
N ASP A 151 0.42 11.09 -14.90
CA ASP A 151 1.17 11.40 -16.11
C ASP A 151 0.68 10.62 -17.34
N LEU A 152 0.06 9.44 -17.13
CA LEU A 152 -0.42 8.61 -18.23
C LEU A 152 -1.81 8.98 -18.76
N ALA A 153 -2.52 9.90 -18.10
CA ALA A 153 -3.88 10.28 -18.46
C ALA A 153 -4.06 10.68 -19.94
N PRO A 154 -3.17 11.50 -20.55
CA PRO A 154 -3.31 11.90 -21.95
C PRO A 154 -3.16 10.75 -22.95
N TYR A 155 -2.42 9.69 -22.59
CA TYR A 155 -2.13 8.57 -23.50
C TYR A 155 -3.23 7.52 -23.51
N VAL A 156 -4.05 7.47 -22.46
CA VAL A 156 -5.16 6.52 -22.32
C VAL A 156 -6.54 7.19 -22.43
N GLY A 157 -6.57 8.49 -22.69
CA GLY A 157 -7.81 9.27 -22.83
C GLY A 157 -8.61 9.37 -21.55
N ALA A 158 -7.94 9.39 -20.39
CA ALA A 158 -8.60 9.52 -19.09
C ALA A 158 -8.67 10.98 -18.63
N ASN A 159 -9.82 11.40 -18.12
CA ASN A 159 -9.96 12.71 -17.49
C ASN A 159 -9.85 12.58 -15.97
N LEU A 160 -8.80 13.19 -15.38
CA LEU A 160 -8.57 13.14 -13.94
C LEU A 160 -9.69 13.79 -13.13
N GLY A 161 -10.33 14.84 -13.65
CA GLY A 161 -11.48 15.49 -12.99
C GLY A 161 -12.71 14.58 -12.92
N VAL A 162 -12.94 13.76 -13.96
CA VAL A 162 -14.00 12.74 -13.93
C VAL A 162 -13.67 11.64 -12.92
N MET A 163 -12.43 11.14 -12.92
CA MET A 163 -11.97 10.16 -11.92
C MET A 163 -12.11 10.69 -10.49
N GLU A 164 -11.82 11.98 -10.28
CA GLU A 164 -11.97 12.64 -8.99
C GLU A 164 -13.43 12.71 -8.55
N GLN A 165 -14.33 13.15 -9.45
CA GLN A 165 -15.77 13.23 -9.17
C GLN A 165 -16.33 11.85 -8.81
N ASP A 166 -15.98 10.82 -9.56
CA ASP A 166 -16.41 9.45 -9.29
C ASP A 166 -15.85 8.95 -7.95
N THR A 167 -14.57 9.22 -7.67
CA THR A 167 -13.96 8.85 -6.40
C THR A 167 -14.70 9.48 -5.22
N LYS A 168 -15.00 10.79 -5.28
CA LYS A 168 -15.78 11.50 -4.26
C LYS A 168 -17.19 10.90 -4.09
N ASN A 169 -17.85 10.51 -5.19
CA ASN A 169 -19.18 9.93 -5.14
C ASN A 169 -19.22 8.61 -4.34
N TYR A 170 -18.19 7.75 -4.47
CA TYR A 170 -18.14 6.46 -3.79
C TYR A 170 -17.45 6.48 -2.42
N ARG A 171 -16.49 7.39 -2.20
CA ARG A 171 -15.70 7.49 -0.95
C ARG A 171 -16.20 8.57 0.01
N HIS A 172 -17.08 9.46 -0.43
CA HIS A 172 -17.54 10.61 0.34
C HIS A 172 -16.36 11.43 0.88
N ASN A 173 -16.21 11.49 2.20
CA ASN A 173 -15.17 12.28 2.88
C ASN A 173 -13.89 11.48 3.18
N LYS A 174 -13.80 10.21 2.77
CA LYS A 174 -12.58 9.42 2.98
C LYS A 174 -11.43 9.92 2.10
N PRO A 175 -10.20 9.96 2.61
CA PRO A 175 -9.08 10.58 1.91
C PRO A 175 -8.70 9.80 0.65
N TYR A 176 -8.28 10.51 -0.38
CA TYR A 176 -7.67 9.95 -1.56
C TYR A 176 -6.59 10.88 -2.10
N PHE A 177 -5.63 10.32 -2.85
CA PHE A 177 -4.52 11.07 -3.41
C PHE A 177 -4.28 10.66 -4.86
N PHE A 178 -4.23 11.64 -5.75
CA PHE A 178 -3.63 11.44 -7.06
C PHE A 178 -2.11 11.43 -6.90
N THR A 179 -1.43 10.51 -7.57
CA THR A 179 0.03 10.43 -7.52
C THR A 179 0.62 10.18 -8.90
N ASN A 180 1.82 10.72 -9.09
CA ASN A 180 2.78 10.22 -10.07
C ASN A 180 4.01 9.80 -9.27
N LEU A 181 4.06 8.53 -8.87
CA LEU A 181 5.16 8.03 -8.03
C LEU A 181 6.53 8.04 -8.71
N LYS A 182 6.57 8.16 -10.04
CA LYS A 182 7.83 8.27 -10.80
C LYS A 182 8.50 9.61 -10.54
N ASP A 183 7.72 10.69 -10.55
CA ASP A 183 8.18 12.06 -10.31
C ASP A 183 7.85 12.55 -8.88
N GLU A 184 7.34 11.66 -8.03
CA GLU A 184 6.95 11.88 -6.63
C GLU A 184 5.87 12.95 -6.42
N GLU A 185 5.08 13.28 -7.45
CA GLU A 185 3.94 14.19 -7.32
C GLU A 185 2.81 13.55 -6.50
N GLY A 186 2.21 14.31 -5.58
CA GLY A 186 1.13 13.84 -4.69
C GLY A 186 1.59 12.95 -3.53
N LEU A 187 2.86 12.52 -3.54
CA LEU A 187 3.42 11.63 -2.51
C LEU A 187 3.58 12.35 -1.17
N GLN A 188 3.99 13.62 -1.18
CA GLN A 188 4.22 14.37 0.05
C GLN A 188 2.92 14.62 0.81
N GLU A 189 1.82 14.88 0.10
CA GLU A 189 0.48 15.02 0.68
C GLU A 189 0.03 13.73 1.36
N LEU A 190 0.27 12.58 0.72
CA LEU A 190 0.01 11.26 1.30
C LEU A 190 0.84 11.03 2.57
N ILE A 191 2.15 11.29 2.53
CA ILE A 191 3.05 11.13 3.68
C ILE A 191 2.61 12.03 4.84
N ASN A 192 2.30 13.29 4.57
CA ASN A 192 1.86 14.24 5.59
C ASN A 192 0.54 13.77 6.24
N TRP A 193 -0.38 13.24 5.43
CA TRP A 193 -1.61 12.66 5.95
C TRP A 193 -1.33 11.45 6.84
N MET A 194 -0.43 10.55 6.43
CA MET A 194 -0.03 9.38 7.22
C MET A 194 0.62 9.79 8.55
N ARG A 195 1.55 10.74 8.54
CA ARG A 195 2.17 11.28 9.76
C ARG A 195 1.14 11.78 10.77
N GLN A 196 0.16 12.54 10.31
CA GLN A 196 -0.88 13.13 11.17
C GLN A 196 -1.92 12.11 11.66
N ASN A 197 -2.36 11.18 10.79
CA ASN A 197 -3.54 10.34 11.05
C ASN A 197 -3.20 8.91 11.45
N ILE A 198 -2.04 8.38 11.01
CA ILE A 198 -1.56 7.05 11.37
C ILE A 198 -0.53 7.14 12.50
N MET A 199 0.46 8.01 12.35
CA MET A 199 1.55 8.16 13.34
C MET A 199 1.21 9.16 14.45
N LEU A 200 0.08 9.85 14.33
CA LEU A 200 -0.44 10.81 15.32
C LEU A 200 0.55 11.94 15.66
N GLU A 201 1.41 12.30 14.71
CA GLU A 201 2.33 13.42 14.86
C GLU A 201 1.58 14.74 15.07
N GLY A 202 2.06 15.58 15.98
CA GLY A 202 1.49 16.90 16.24
C GLY A 202 0.24 16.93 17.12
N LEU A 203 -0.27 15.77 17.57
CA LEU A 203 -1.27 15.74 18.63
C LEU A 203 -0.63 16.20 19.94
N LYS A 204 -1.08 17.36 20.44
CA LYS A 204 -0.81 17.77 21.81
C LYS A 204 -1.59 16.84 22.74
N LYS A 205 -0.89 16.20 23.67
CA LYS A 205 -1.49 15.43 24.77
C LYS A 205 -2.41 16.30 25.61
#